data_AF-A0A9K3LIL6-F1
#
_entry.id   AF-A0A9K3LIL6-F1
#
_cell.length_a   1.000
_cell.length_b   1.000
_cell.length_c   1.000
_cell.angle_alpha   90.00
_cell.angle_beta   90.00
_cell.angle_gamma   90.00
#
_symmetry.space_group_name_H-M   'P 1'
#
loop_
_entity.id
_entity.type
_entity.pdbx_description
1 polymer ?
#
loop_
_entity_poly.entity_id
_entity_poly.type
_entity_poly.pdbx_seq_one_letter_code
_entity_poly.pdbx_strand_id
1 'polypeptide(L)'
;MLLLRLLIAFLWVVAFGCVDAALTKEKILENREKRVRQIQQSLRVVQKQIDGHTSGTKTIDDGKLLSLKSRVEKYQSEIADFSRKLSDEEIDEIIQESQSEAGEL
;
A
#
# COMPACT_ATOMS: atom_id res chain seq x y z
N MET A 1 -49.26 -8.31 -4.96
CA MET A 1 -48.11 -8.35 -5.91
C MET A 1 -47.21 -7.12 -5.84
N LEU A 2 -47.72 -5.90 -5.56
CA LEU A 2 -46.88 -4.68 -5.46
C LEU A 2 -45.85 -4.73 -4.30
N LEU A 3 -46.27 -5.18 -3.11
CA LEU A 3 -45.39 -5.29 -1.93
C LEU A 3 -44.23 -6.27 -2.11
N LEU A 4 -44.46 -7.39 -2.81
CA LEU A 4 -43.42 -8.38 -3.12
C LEU A 4 -42.39 -7.80 -4.11
N ARG A 5 -42.83 -6.99 -5.07
CA ARG A 5 -41.93 -6.29 -6.01
C ARG A 5 -41.09 -5.21 -5.33
N LEU A 6 -41.65 -4.49 -4.36
CA LEU A 6 -40.91 -3.51 -3.56
C LEU A 6 -39.87 -4.17 -2.64
N LEU A 7 -40.21 -5.30 -2.02
CA LEU A 7 -39.26 -6.07 -1.20
C LEU A 7 -38.10 -6.63 -2.03
N ILE A 8 -38.37 -7.14 -3.23
CA ILE A 8 -37.33 -7.62 -4.14
C ILE A 8 -36.45 -6.45 -4.59
N ALA A 9 -37.03 -5.31 -4.99
CA ALA A 9 -36.25 -4.12 -5.37
C ALA A 9 -35.37 -3.60 -4.22
N PHE A 10 -35.87 -3.61 -2.99
CA PHE A 10 -35.09 -3.21 -1.80
C PHE A 10 -33.95 -4.19 -1.51
N LEU A 11 -34.18 -5.50 -1.69
CA LEU A 11 -33.16 -6.54 -1.53
C LEU A 11 -32.03 -6.38 -2.57
N TRP A 12 -32.36 -5.99 -3.80
CA TRP A 12 -31.38 -5.73 -4.87
C TRP A 12 -30.52 -4.50 -4.59
N VAL A 13 -31.10 -3.42 -4.06
CA VAL A 13 -30.35 -2.19 -3.72
C VAL A 13 -29.39 -2.42 -2.55
N VAL A 14 -29.81 -3.15 -1.52
CA VAL A 14 -28.95 -3.47 -0.36
C VAL A 14 -27.84 -4.46 -0.74
N ALA A 15 -28.10 -5.40 -1.65
CA ALA A 15 -27.10 -6.38 -2.09
C ALA A 15 -26.01 -5.77 -2.98
N PHE A 16 -26.30 -4.73 -3.77
CA PHE A 16 -25.31 -4.09 -4.65
C PHE A 16 -24.43 -3.07 -3.91
N GLY A 17 -24.95 -2.34 -2.94
CA GLY A 17 -24.20 -1.28 -2.24
C GLY A 17 -23.00 -1.79 -1.41
N CYS A 18 -23.01 -3.05 -0.97
CA CYS A 18 -21.89 -3.61 -0.19
C CYS A 18 -20.72 -4.11 -1.05
N VAL A 19 -20.92 -4.33 -2.36
CA VAL A 19 -19.91 -4.95 -3.23
C VAL A 19 -18.78 -3.96 -3.55
N ASP A 20 -19.11 -2.69 -3.79
CA ASP A 20 -18.12 -1.68 -4.17
C ASP A 20 -17.10 -1.37 -3.06
N ALA A 21 -17.54 -1.33 -1.79
CA ALA A 21 -16.67 -1.05 -0.65
C ALA A 21 -15.70 -2.21 -0.33
N ALA A 22 -16.13 -3.46 -0.51
CA ALA A 22 -15.26 -4.62 -0.30
C ALA A 22 -14.16 -4.70 -1.37
N LEU A 23 -14.49 -4.34 -2.62
CA LEU A 23 -13.58 -4.39 -3.76
C LEU A 23 -12.50 -3.28 -3.69
N THR A 24 -12.85 -2.11 -3.16
CA THR A 24 -11.88 -1.03 -2.88
C THR A 24 -10.94 -1.38 -1.73
N LYS A 25 -11.46 -1.96 -0.64
CA LYS A 25 -10.65 -2.43 0.49
C LYS A 25 -9.62 -3.47 0.07
N GLU A 26 -10.03 -4.50 -0.67
CA GLU A 26 -9.12 -5.54 -1.18
C GLU A 26 -8.00 -4.93 -2.05
N LYS A 27 -8.36 -4.02 -2.95
CA LYS A 27 -7.41 -3.32 -3.81
C LYS A 27 -6.42 -2.45 -3.04
N ILE A 28 -6.85 -1.79 -1.96
CA ILE A 28 -5.96 -1.01 -1.08
C ILE A 28 -4.93 -1.93 -0.42
N LEU A 29 -5.38 -3.06 0.13
CA LEU A 29 -4.49 -4.04 0.76
C LEU A 29 -3.50 -4.63 -0.27
N GLU A 30 -3.97 -5.02 -1.45
CA GLU A 30 -3.12 -5.52 -2.53
C GLU A 30 -2.06 -4.49 -2.95
N ASN A 31 -2.46 -3.22 -3.11
CA ASN A 31 -1.54 -2.14 -3.45
C ASN A 31 -0.47 -1.93 -2.38
N ARG A 32 -0.84 -1.98 -1.10
CA ARG A 32 0.10 -1.87 0.02
C ARG A 32 1.09 -3.04 0.00
N GLU A 33 0.64 -4.27 -0.19
CA GLU A 33 1.53 -5.42 -0.31
C GLU A 33 2.48 -5.31 -1.51
N LYS A 34 1.96 -4.88 -2.67
CA LYS A 34 2.77 -4.64 -3.86
C LYS A 34 3.85 -3.59 -3.58
N ARG A 35 3.50 -2.53 -2.85
CA ARG A 35 4.44 -1.49 -2.43
C ARG A 35 5.52 -2.04 -1.51
N VAL A 36 5.16 -2.86 -0.51
CA VAL A 36 6.13 -3.55 0.35
C VAL A 36 7.09 -4.40 -0.48
N ARG A 37 6.58 -5.22 -1.41
CA ARG A 37 7.42 -6.07 -2.28
C ARG A 37 8.41 -5.24 -3.11
N GLN A 38 7.97 -4.12 -3.67
CA GLN A 38 8.83 -3.20 -4.42
C GLN A 38 9.93 -2.61 -3.54
N ILE A 39 9.57 -2.09 -2.36
CA ILE A 39 10.53 -1.49 -1.43
C ILE A 39 11.54 -2.53 -0.95
N GLN A 40 11.10 -3.76 -0.64
CA GLN A 40 11.99 -4.87 -0.27
C GLN A 40 12.98 -5.23 -1.38
N GLN A 41 12.58 -5.15 -2.65
CA GLN A 41 13.48 -5.36 -3.78
C GLN A 41 14.51 -4.23 -3.88
N SER A 42 14.09 -2.97 -3.75
CA SER A 42 15.00 -1.82 -3.72
C SER A 42 15.97 -1.89 -2.53
N LEU A 43 15.49 -2.29 -1.36
CA LEU A 43 16.29 -2.49 -0.15
C LEU A 43 17.39 -3.53 -0.38
N ARG A 44 17.06 -4.69 -0.98
CA ARG A 44 18.05 -5.73 -1.32
C ARG A 44 19.14 -5.22 -2.25
N VAL A 45 18.80 -4.37 -3.22
CA VAL A 45 19.78 -3.78 -4.14
C VAL A 45 20.73 -2.85 -3.39
N VAL A 46 20.22 -1.98 -2.52
CA VAL A 46 21.04 -1.06 -1.73
C VAL A 46 21.91 -1.83 -0.73
N GLN A 47 21.35 -2.83 -0.06
CA GLN A 47 22.09 -3.66 0.89
C GLN A 47 23.26 -4.37 0.20
N LYS A 48 23.05 -4.93 -1.01
CA LYS A 48 24.13 -5.54 -1.80
C LYS A 48 25.24 -4.56 -2.17
N GLN A 49 24.94 -3.27 -2.34
CA GLN A 49 25.98 -2.26 -2.56
C GLN A 49 26.81 -2.02 -1.31
N ILE A 50 26.16 -1.94 -0.14
CA ILE A 50 26.82 -1.80 1.15
C ILE A 50 27.67 -3.03 1.45
N ASP A 51 27.12 -4.24 1.30
CA ASP A 51 27.83 -5.49 1.54
C ASP A 51 29.04 -5.64 0.60
N GLY A 52 28.89 -5.21 -0.67
CA GLY A 52 30.00 -5.13 -1.61
C GLY A 52 31.12 -4.21 -1.15
N HIS A 53 30.78 -3.12 -0.47
CA HIS A 53 31.75 -2.23 0.14
C HIS A 53 32.41 -2.80 1.39
N THR A 54 31.62 -3.36 2.31
CA THR A 54 32.13 -3.99 3.54
C THR A 54 33.03 -5.20 3.26
N SER A 55 32.74 -5.95 2.19
CA SER A 55 33.57 -7.08 1.74
C SER A 55 34.82 -6.67 0.97
N GLY A 56 35.01 -5.38 0.67
CA GLY A 56 36.12 -4.88 -0.15
C GLY A 56 36.00 -5.18 -1.65
N THR A 57 34.88 -5.75 -2.10
CA THR A 57 34.64 -6.03 -3.53
C THR A 57 34.27 -4.77 -4.34
N LYS A 58 33.83 -3.70 -3.67
CA LYS A 58 33.56 -2.39 -4.27
C LYS A 58 33.99 -1.24 -3.36
N THR A 59 34.77 -0.31 -3.88
CA THR A 59 35.04 0.93 -3.13
C THR A 59 33.91 1.92 -3.35
N ILE A 60 33.29 2.36 -2.26
CA ILE A 60 32.26 3.39 -2.22
C ILE A 60 32.83 4.51 -1.35
N ASP A 61 32.65 5.76 -1.75
CA ASP A 61 33.05 6.90 -0.93
C ASP A 61 32.17 7.01 0.31
N ASP A 62 32.71 7.58 1.40
CA ASP A 62 32.02 7.64 2.68
C ASP A 62 30.70 8.44 2.61
N GLY A 63 30.63 9.48 1.78
CA GLY A 63 29.42 10.28 1.58
C GLY A 63 28.29 9.47 0.94
N LYS A 64 28.62 8.70 -0.10
CA LYS A 64 27.69 7.77 -0.73
C LYS A 64 27.32 6.62 0.18
N LEU A 65 28.26 6.09 0.96
CA LEU A 65 27.96 5.05 1.96
C LEU A 65 26.95 5.54 3.00
N LEU A 66 27.11 6.77 3.49
CA LEU A 66 26.16 7.41 4.40
C LEU A 66 24.78 7.56 3.75
N SER A 67 24.74 8.02 2.50
CA SER A 67 23.49 8.13 1.74
C SER A 67 22.79 6.77 1.56
N LEU A 68 23.54 5.71 1.25
CA LEU A 68 22.98 4.36 1.11
C LEU A 68 22.43 3.85 2.44
N LYS A 69 23.10 4.09 3.57
CA LYS A 69 22.60 3.73 4.91
C LYS A 69 21.31 4.46 5.26
N SER A 70 21.23 5.77 5.00
CA SER A 70 19.99 6.54 5.21
C SER A 70 18.84 6.01 4.34
N ARG A 71 19.12 5.59 3.10
CA ARG A 71 18.11 4.93 2.24
C ARG A 71 17.64 3.60 2.80
N VAL A 72 18.51 2.80 3.41
CA VAL A 72 18.14 1.56 4.10
C VAL A 72 17.16 1.85 5.23
N GLU A 73 17.48 2.80 6.11
CA GLU A 73 16.62 3.20 7.22
C GLU A 73 15.25 3.69 6.72
N LYS A 74 15.24 4.53 5.69
CA LYS A 74 14.00 4.99 5.05
C LYS A 74 13.16 3.83 4.52
N TYR A 75 13.75 2.91 3.77
CA TYR A 75 13.03 1.76 3.23
C TYR A 75 12.53 0.83 4.33
N GLN A 76 13.26 0.66 5.43
CA GLN A 76 12.80 -0.11 6.58
C GLN A 76 11.59 0.54 7.25
N SER A 77 11.61 1.86 7.43
CA SER A 77 10.45 2.62 7.93
C SER A 77 9.24 2.46 7.02
N GLU A 78 9.40 2.68 5.72
CA GLU A 78 8.30 2.55 4.76
C GLU A 78 7.73 1.12 4.75
N ILE A 79 8.58 0.08 4.84
CA ILE A 79 8.10 -1.30 4.97
C ILE A 79 7.26 -1.48 6.24
N ALA A 80 7.70 -0.93 7.37
CA ALA A 80 6.93 -1.01 8.61
C ALA A 80 5.56 -0.33 8.46
N ASP A 81 5.54 0.87 7.85
CA ASP A 81 4.32 1.65 7.64
C ASP A 81 3.33 0.97 6.68
N PHE A 82 3.81 0.34 5.61
CA PHE A 82 2.95 -0.34 4.64
C PHE A 82 2.55 -1.77 5.06
N SER A 83 3.35 -2.42 5.91
CA SER A 83 3.06 -3.77 6.43
C SER A 83 2.19 -3.78 7.69
N ARG A 84 2.03 -2.63 8.36
CA ARG A 84 1.11 -2.54 9.50
C ARG A 84 -0.32 -2.84 9.06
N LYS A 85 -1.08 -3.45 9.97
CA LYS A 85 -2.53 -3.63 9.83
C LYS A 85 -3.19 -2.26 9.87
N LEU A 86 -4.10 -2.03 8.93
CA LEU A 86 -4.99 -0.88 8.95
C LEU A 86 -6.28 -1.25 9.69
N SER A 87 -6.80 -0.31 10.46
CA SER A 87 -8.17 -0.35 10.98
C SER A 87 -9.17 -0.12 9.84
N ASP A 88 -10.43 -0.46 10.07
CA ASP A 88 -11.48 -0.27 9.07
C ASP A 88 -11.72 1.23 8.83
N GLU A 89 -11.61 2.06 9.87
CA GLU A 89 -11.71 3.52 9.77
C GLU A 89 -10.62 4.12 8.88
N GLU A 90 -9.36 3.68 9.03
CA GLU A 90 -8.25 4.14 8.18
C GLU A 90 -8.42 3.72 6.72
N ILE A 91 -9.02 2.56 6.47
CA ILE A 91 -9.31 2.11 5.10
C ILE A 91 -10.39 3.00 4.49
N ASP A 92 -11.42 3.34 5.24
CA ASP A 92 -12.50 4.22 4.79
C ASP A 92 -11.99 5.64 4.50
N GLU A 93 -11.08 6.18 5.32
CA GLU A 93 -10.42 7.47 5.06
C GLU A 93 -9.65 7.44 3.73
N ILE A 94 -8.86 6.39 3.47
CA ILE A 94 -8.11 6.23 2.20
C ILE A 94 -9.06 6.14 1.00
N ILE A 95 -10.20 5.45 1.16
CA ILE A 95 -11.22 5.37 0.10
C ILE A 95 -11.82 6.74 -0.17
N GLN A 96 -12.16 7.51 0.86
CA GLN A 96 -12.73 8.86 0.72
C GLN A 96 -11.74 9.82 0.05
N GLU A 97 -10.47 9.81 0.47
CA GLU A 97 -9.42 10.62 -0.15
C GLU A 97 -9.25 10.28 -1.64
N SER A 98 -9.19 8.98 -1.96
CA SER A 98 -9.08 8.51 -3.35
C SER A 98 -10.30 8.91 -4.21
N GLN A 99 -11.50 8.96 -3.63
CA GLN A 99 -12.71 9.38 -4.33
C GLN A 99 -12.78 10.91 -4.48
N SER A 100 -12.28 11.68 -3.51
CA SER A 100 -12.19 13.14 -3.59
C SER A 100 -11.23 13.56 -4.71
N GLU A 101 -10.06 12.93 -4.80
CA GLU A 101 -9.08 13.21 -5.87
C GLU A 101 -9.63 12.83 -7.26
N ALA A 102 -10.45 11.79 -7.36
CA ALA A 102 -11.06 11.36 -8.62
C ALA A 102 -12.24 12.23 -9.06
N GLY A 103 -12.91 12.93 -8.13
CA GLY A 103 -14.06 13.79 -8.39
C GLY A 103 -13.71 15.23 -8.77
N GLU A 104 -12.45 15.64 -8.59
CA GLU A 104 -11.93 16.96 -8.99
C GLU A 104 -11.34 17.01 -10.42
N LEU A 105 -11.44 15.91 -11.17
CA LEU A 105 -11.05 15.79 -12.59
C LEU A 105 -12.25 15.78 -13.53
#